data_AF-A0A5N5H3V8-F1
#
_entry.id   AF-A0A5N5H3V8-F1
#
_cell.length_a   1.000
_cell.length_b   1.000
_cell.length_c   1.000
_cell.angle_alpha   90.00
_cell.angle_beta   90.00
_cell.angle_gamma   90.00
#
_symmetry.space_group_name_H-M   'P 1'
#
loop_
_entity.id
_entity.type
_entity.pdbx_description
1 polymer ?
#
loop_
_entity_poly.entity_id
_entity_poly.type
_entity_poly.pdbx_seq_one_letter_code
_entity_poly.pdbx_strand_id
1 'polypeptide(L)'
;MAVELVELCVQAASESRDIVEKWRRQRRSLERLPPQLADSLLRRLISRRLLFPSLLELFKNSVEEVDLRGESSVDAEWIAYLGAFRYLRSLNVSDCRRLTASALWPITGMESLRELDFSRCSKVTDAGIRHLLSITTLEKLCISETGVSANGVMLLALLRNLSLLDLGGLPVTDQALSSLQVLTKLQYLDLWGSKISDKGAALLQAFPKLSFLNLAWTSVTKLPNLSSLESLNMSNCTINSLLQVSFTSFNCTIRAPLAKLIVSGATFGDEFEAFHDIEKTFLTFLDLSNSSLQKFYFLSHLNALEHLDLSSSTIGDDWLELIARIGVNLKYLNLSRTRVSSAGVGVVTGHVPNLEFLSVSHTSIDDVAVSYISMMPSVKFIDLSNTNIKGVIHQVEPESAPVLSLSALQSLQHLEKLNLKDTKVMDAALDPLKSFHELTDLTLKSASLTDNSLYHTSSIPKLTNLCVHDGVLTNSGLNSYKPPLTLRMMDLSGCWLLTEDAISSFCKAHPQIELRHELVHISPSKQIVSNSPSSSRSNRKASQAKQKQKQENVPVLPGFLDQRLKYSREELLALQYSSLSLVPPPDQGAVLPNTESG
;
A
#
# COMPACT_ATOMS: atom_id res chain seq x y z
N MET A 1 -24.53 -11.31 22.26
CA MET A 1 -26.00 -11.22 22.27
C MET A 1 -26.56 -9.85 21.87
N ALA A 2 -26.47 -8.77 22.64
CA ALA A 2 -27.12 -7.49 22.25
C ALA A 2 -26.50 -6.85 20.97
N VAL A 3 -25.16 -6.82 20.87
CA VAL A 3 -24.44 -6.30 19.69
C VAL A 3 -24.73 -7.14 18.44
N GLU A 4 -24.71 -8.47 18.60
CA GLU A 4 -24.99 -9.45 17.56
C GLU A 4 -26.43 -9.34 17.02
N LEU A 5 -27.41 -9.10 17.89
CA LEU A 5 -28.79 -8.87 17.48
C LEU A 5 -28.94 -7.56 16.68
N VAL A 6 -28.23 -6.51 17.07
CA VAL A 6 -28.23 -5.23 16.34
C VAL A 6 -27.66 -5.40 14.94
N GLU A 7 -26.54 -6.11 14.79
CA GLU A 7 -25.96 -6.41 13.48
C GLU A 7 -26.89 -7.24 12.60
N LEU A 8 -27.52 -8.28 13.16
CA LEU A 8 -28.51 -9.09 12.44
C LEU A 8 -29.72 -8.26 11.99
N CYS A 9 -30.22 -7.37 12.84
CA CYS A 9 -31.31 -6.45 12.49
C CYS A 9 -30.92 -5.47 11.39
N VAL A 10 -29.72 -4.88 11.46
CA VAL A 10 -29.20 -3.99 10.41
C VAL A 10 -29.00 -4.75 9.10
N GLN A 11 -28.52 -5.99 9.16
CA GLN A 11 -28.36 -6.85 7.99
C GLN A 11 -29.71 -7.18 7.35
N ALA A 12 -30.71 -7.56 8.14
CA ALA A 12 -32.06 -7.82 7.64
C ALA A 12 -32.69 -6.55 7.05
N ALA A 13 -32.56 -5.40 7.72
CA ALA A 13 -33.11 -4.13 7.26
C ALA A 13 -32.46 -3.61 5.96
N SER A 14 -31.23 -4.04 5.66
CA SER A 14 -30.45 -3.66 4.48
C SER A 14 -30.26 -4.82 3.48
N GLU A 15 -31.08 -5.86 3.58
CA GLU A 15 -30.94 -7.05 2.74
C GLU A 15 -31.20 -6.74 1.26
N SER A 16 -32.24 -5.96 0.96
CA SER A 16 -32.61 -5.58 -0.41
C SER A 16 -33.28 -4.20 -0.47
N ARG A 17 -33.32 -3.62 -1.67
CA ARG A 17 -34.01 -2.35 -1.93
C ARG A 17 -35.49 -2.41 -1.57
N ASP A 18 -36.14 -3.55 -1.80
CA ASP A 18 -37.56 -3.74 -1.48
C ASP A 18 -37.81 -3.71 0.02
N ILE A 19 -36.90 -4.26 0.83
CA ILE A 19 -36.98 -4.20 2.29
C ILE A 19 -36.81 -2.76 2.76
N VAL A 20 -35.81 -2.05 2.21
CA VAL A 20 -35.60 -0.62 2.48
C VAL A 20 -36.86 0.20 2.20
N GLU A 21 -37.50 -0.01 1.06
CA GLU A 21 -38.76 0.66 0.72
C GLU A 21 -39.93 0.27 1.66
N LYS A 22 -40.02 -0.99 2.09
CA LYS A 22 -41.07 -1.45 3.01
C LYS A 22 -41.03 -0.73 4.34
N TRP A 23 -39.87 -0.69 5.01
CA TRP A 23 -39.77 -0.01 6.30
C TRP A 23 -39.72 1.51 6.16
N ARG A 24 -39.19 2.06 5.05
CA ARG A 24 -39.23 3.51 4.77
C ARG A 24 -40.66 4.06 4.78
N ARG A 25 -41.62 3.32 4.22
CA ARG A 25 -43.05 3.69 4.24
C ARG A 25 -43.64 3.76 5.66
N GLN A 26 -42.99 3.13 6.63
CA GLN A 26 -43.37 3.14 8.05
C GLN A 26 -42.68 4.28 8.85
N ARG A 27 -42.12 5.28 8.15
CA ARG A 27 -41.38 6.49 8.61
C ARG A 27 -41.50 6.90 10.09
N ARG A 28 -42.70 6.96 10.67
CA ARG A 28 -42.95 7.51 12.02
C ARG A 28 -42.23 6.75 13.14
N SER A 29 -41.96 5.46 12.99
CA SER A 29 -41.26 4.66 14.01
C SER A 29 -39.73 4.81 13.98
N LEU A 30 -39.17 5.32 12.88
CA LEU A 30 -37.72 5.34 12.63
C LEU A 30 -37.08 6.70 12.86
N GLU A 31 -37.86 7.77 12.98
CA GLU A 31 -37.33 9.12 13.31
C GLU A 31 -36.77 9.23 14.74
N ARG A 32 -36.95 8.18 15.56
CA ARG A 32 -36.41 8.05 16.94
C ARG A 32 -35.35 6.96 17.06
N LEU A 33 -34.71 6.59 15.95
CA LEU A 33 -33.61 5.63 16.00
C LEU A 33 -32.49 6.15 16.93
N PRO A 34 -31.99 5.34 17.86
CA PRO A 34 -30.80 5.68 18.63
C PRO A 34 -29.64 6.03 17.67
N PRO A 35 -28.82 7.06 17.98
CA PRO A 35 -27.73 7.51 17.10
C PRO A 35 -26.83 6.38 16.59
N GLN A 36 -26.38 5.49 17.48
CA GLN A 36 -25.53 4.35 17.15
C GLN A 36 -26.16 3.39 16.13
N LEU A 37 -27.47 3.15 16.24
CA LEU A 37 -28.22 2.30 15.31
C LEU A 37 -28.46 3.01 13.98
N ALA A 38 -28.76 4.31 14.03
CA ALA A 38 -28.92 5.15 12.84
C ALA A 38 -27.64 5.22 12.01
N ASP A 39 -26.49 5.44 12.64
CA ASP A 39 -25.17 5.46 12.00
C ASP A 39 -24.83 4.10 11.39
N SER A 40 -25.03 3.01 12.13
CA SER A 40 -24.77 1.65 11.66
C SER A 40 -25.63 1.29 10.45
N LEU A 41 -26.91 1.65 10.50
CA LEU A 41 -27.83 1.44 9.38
C LEU A 41 -27.44 2.28 8.17
N LEU A 42 -27.11 3.57 8.35
CA LEU A 42 -26.71 4.45 7.26
C LEU A 42 -25.42 3.94 6.57
N ARG A 43 -24.38 3.60 7.35
CA ARG A 43 -23.13 3.02 6.82
C ARG A 43 -23.38 1.73 6.04
N ARG A 44 -24.31 0.89 6.53
CA ARG A 44 -24.68 -0.35 5.83
C ARG A 44 -25.44 -0.07 4.53
N LEU A 45 -26.35 0.90 4.52
CA LEU A 45 -27.06 1.32 3.30
C LEU A 45 -26.10 1.87 2.24
N ILE A 46 -25.09 2.64 2.65
CA ILE A 46 -24.05 3.18 1.76
C ILE A 46 -23.19 2.05 1.18
N SER A 47 -22.63 1.18 2.03
CA SER A 47 -21.81 0.05 1.57
C SER A 47 -22.54 -0.91 0.62
N ARG A 48 -23.88 -1.01 0.72
CA ARG A 48 -24.72 -1.81 -0.17
C ARG A 48 -25.30 -1.04 -1.36
N ARG A 49 -25.00 0.26 -1.50
CA ARG A 49 -25.56 1.16 -2.54
C ARG A 49 -27.09 1.16 -2.57
N LEU A 50 -27.71 1.10 -1.39
CA LEU A 50 -29.17 1.10 -1.21
C LEU A 50 -29.72 2.48 -0.81
N LEU A 51 -28.84 3.45 -0.58
CA LEU A 51 -29.20 4.81 -0.19
C LEU A 51 -29.66 5.64 -1.41
N PHE A 52 -30.62 6.53 -1.19
CA PHE A 52 -31.11 7.51 -2.15
C PHE A 52 -31.56 8.78 -1.40
N PRO A 53 -31.62 9.97 -2.05
CA PRO A 53 -31.59 11.26 -1.36
C PRO A 53 -32.66 11.39 -0.26
N SER A 54 -33.92 11.12 -0.60
CA SER A 54 -35.04 11.27 0.33
C SER A 54 -35.01 10.31 1.53
N LEU A 55 -34.19 9.25 1.50
CA LEU A 55 -34.04 8.35 2.64
C LEU A 55 -33.22 9.02 3.77
N LEU A 56 -32.39 10.01 3.44
CA LEU A 56 -31.62 10.79 4.40
C LEU A 56 -32.49 11.51 5.43
N GLU A 57 -33.74 11.85 5.09
CA GLU A 57 -34.67 12.51 6.01
C GLU A 57 -34.90 11.75 7.31
N LEU A 58 -34.74 10.43 7.31
CA LEU A 58 -34.91 9.60 8.50
C LEU A 58 -33.79 9.80 9.52
N PHE A 59 -32.62 10.21 9.04
CA PHE A 59 -31.37 10.28 9.81
C PHE A 59 -31.08 11.69 10.35
N LYS A 60 -31.83 12.71 9.88
CA LYS A 60 -31.56 14.14 10.15
C LYS A 60 -31.52 14.55 11.62
N ASN A 61 -32.14 13.75 12.51
CA ASN A 61 -32.22 14.04 13.95
C ASN A 61 -31.35 13.10 14.80
N SER A 62 -30.60 12.18 14.19
CA SER A 62 -29.89 11.12 14.93
C SER A 62 -28.44 10.93 14.50
N VAL A 63 -28.12 11.18 13.23
CA VAL A 63 -26.79 10.91 12.67
C VAL A 63 -25.88 12.13 12.81
N GLU A 64 -24.67 11.89 13.30
CA GLU A 64 -23.62 12.90 13.45
C GLU A 64 -22.56 12.84 12.35
N GLU A 65 -22.44 11.72 11.65
CA GLU A 65 -21.42 11.51 10.61
C GLU A 65 -22.03 10.92 9.34
N VAL A 66 -21.73 11.55 8.20
CA VAL A 66 -22.16 11.09 6.88
C VAL A 66 -20.95 11.02 5.95
N ASP A 67 -20.61 9.82 5.46
CA ASP A 67 -19.57 9.61 4.45
C ASP A 67 -20.17 9.07 3.15
N LEU A 68 -20.22 9.92 2.12
CA LEU A 68 -20.71 9.62 0.76
C LEU A 68 -19.57 9.70 -0.27
N ARG A 69 -18.32 9.51 0.14
CA ARG A 69 -17.16 9.61 -0.74
C ARG A 69 -17.25 8.70 -1.96
N GLY A 70 -16.96 9.27 -3.12
CA GLY A 70 -16.97 8.58 -4.42
C GLY A 70 -18.37 8.24 -4.94
N GLU A 71 -19.43 8.63 -4.24
CA GLU A 71 -20.80 8.35 -4.67
C GLU A 71 -21.19 9.24 -5.86
N SER A 72 -21.08 8.67 -7.06
CA SER A 72 -21.36 9.36 -8.34
C SER A 72 -22.78 9.92 -8.49
N SER A 73 -23.71 9.51 -7.63
CA SER A 73 -25.11 9.97 -7.64
C SER A 73 -25.34 11.25 -6.83
N VAL A 74 -24.38 11.64 -5.98
CA VAL A 74 -24.51 12.80 -5.08
C VAL A 74 -24.46 14.12 -5.86
N ASP A 75 -25.54 14.88 -5.79
CA ASP A 75 -25.70 16.19 -6.40
C ASP A 75 -26.44 17.16 -5.45
N ALA A 76 -26.94 18.28 -5.97
CA ALA A 76 -27.60 19.30 -5.17
C ALA A 76 -28.83 18.79 -4.39
N GLU A 77 -29.54 17.77 -4.90
CA GLU A 77 -30.70 17.21 -4.18
C GLU A 77 -30.25 16.54 -2.88
N TRP A 78 -29.17 15.75 -2.94
CA TRP A 78 -28.60 15.08 -1.77
C TRP A 78 -28.18 16.08 -0.69
N ILE A 79 -27.46 17.13 -1.09
CA ILE A 79 -27.00 18.15 -0.13
C ILE A 79 -28.18 18.92 0.46
N ALA A 80 -29.27 19.11 -0.28
CA ALA A 80 -30.48 19.73 0.26
C ALA A 80 -31.07 18.93 1.43
N TYR A 81 -31.10 17.60 1.35
CA TYR A 81 -31.51 16.77 2.48
C TYR A 81 -30.50 16.81 3.64
N LEU A 82 -29.20 16.84 3.35
CA LEU A 82 -28.15 16.94 4.37
C LEU A 82 -28.19 18.28 5.13
N GLY A 83 -28.56 19.37 4.46
CA GLY A 83 -28.76 20.68 5.09
C GLY A 83 -29.85 20.69 6.17
N ALA A 84 -30.73 19.68 6.21
CA ALA A 84 -31.74 19.53 7.25
C ALA A 84 -31.26 18.80 8.51
N PHE A 85 -30.01 18.33 8.55
CA PHE A 85 -29.47 17.57 9.68
C PHE A 85 -29.14 18.50 10.84
N ARG A 86 -29.62 18.16 12.05
CA ARG A 86 -29.48 19.01 13.25
C ARG A 86 -28.21 18.76 14.06
N TYR A 87 -27.65 17.56 13.94
CA TYR A 87 -26.51 17.12 14.75
C TYR A 87 -25.32 16.69 13.90
N LEU A 88 -25.35 16.93 12.58
CA LEU A 88 -24.26 16.55 11.69
C LEU A 88 -22.99 17.30 12.07
N ARG A 89 -21.96 16.55 12.49
CA ARG A 89 -20.64 17.04 12.85
C ARG A 89 -19.64 16.81 11.74
N SER A 90 -19.72 15.70 11.03
CA SER A 90 -18.78 15.33 9.95
C SER A 90 -19.52 14.98 8.67
N LEU A 91 -19.17 15.66 7.57
CA LEU A 91 -19.70 15.40 6.24
C LEU A 91 -18.55 15.18 5.26
N ASN A 92 -18.46 13.97 4.71
CA ASN A 92 -17.56 13.65 3.61
C ASN A 92 -18.35 13.40 2.32
N VAL A 93 -18.14 14.25 1.33
CA VAL A 93 -18.67 14.15 -0.03
C VAL A 93 -17.54 14.26 -1.06
N SER A 94 -16.34 13.83 -0.70
CA SER A 94 -15.18 13.83 -1.59
C SER A 94 -15.39 12.93 -2.82
N ASP A 95 -14.74 13.27 -3.93
CA ASP A 95 -14.86 12.59 -5.25
C ASP A 95 -16.33 12.46 -5.76
N CYS A 96 -17.23 13.33 -5.31
CA CYS A 96 -18.61 13.42 -5.81
C CYS A 96 -18.67 14.33 -7.07
N ARG A 97 -18.43 13.77 -8.25
CA ARG A 97 -18.24 14.50 -9.52
C ARG A 97 -19.43 15.34 -10.03
N ARG A 98 -20.63 15.16 -9.45
CA ARG A 98 -21.84 15.93 -9.78
C ARG A 98 -22.07 17.12 -8.84
N LEU A 99 -21.30 17.22 -7.76
CA LEU A 99 -21.40 18.31 -6.80
C LEU A 99 -20.90 19.63 -7.41
N THR A 100 -21.70 20.69 -7.32
CA THR A 100 -21.38 22.04 -7.82
C THR A 100 -21.29 23.04 -6.68
N ALA A 101 -20.72 24.23 -6.92
CA ALA A 101 -20.68 25.30 -5.93
C ALA A 101 -22.06 25.65 -5.31
N SER A 102 -23.11 25.71 -6.13
CA SER A 102 -24.48 26.01 -5.68
C SER A 102 -25.09 24.90 -4.82
N ALA A 103 -24.63 23.65 -4.98
CA ALA A 103 -25.10 22.53 -4.18
C ALA A 103 -24.75 22.67 -2.70
N LEU A 104 -23.75 23.50 -2.34
CA LEU A 104 -23.35 23.73 -0.95
C LEU A 104 -24.21 24.79 -0.22
N TRP A 105 -25.10 25.49 -0.91
CA TRP A 105 -25.96 26.47 -0.27
C TRP A 105 -26.84 25.91 0.88
N PRO A 106 -27.45 24.71 0.78
CA PRO A 106 -28.30 24.17 1.83
C PRO A 106 -27.60 23.91 3.17
N ILE A 107 -26.27 23.76 3.18
CA ILE A 107 -25.49 23.55 4.42
C ILE A 107 -25.02 24.87 5.05
N THR A 108 -25.37 26.02 4.46
CA THR A 108 -25.11 27.33 5.06
C THR A 108 -25.79 27.42 6.44
N GLY A 109 -25.06 27.94 7.43
CA GLY A 109 -25.57 28.19 8.78
C GLY A 109 -25.69 26.96 9.68
N MET A 110 -25.15 25.80 9.29
CA MET A 110 -25.11 24.64 10.18
C MET A 110 -24.26 24.92 11.43
N GLU A 111 -24.84 24.76 12.62
CA GLU A 111 -24.18 25.09 13.89
C GLU A 111 -23.42 23.89 14.51
N SER A 112 -23.74 22.67 14.07
CA SER A 112 -23.11 21.44 14.56
C SER A 112 -21.91 21.01 13.72
N LEU A 113 -21.79 21.46 12.48
CA LEU A 113 -20.79 20.96 11.54
C LEU A 113 -19.37 21.38 11.97
N ARG A 114 -18.48 20.39 12.13
CA ARG A 114 -17.08 20.55 12.54
C ARG A 114 -16.12 20.13 11.45
N GLU A 115 -16.49 19.13 10.65
CA GLU A 115 -15.64 18.56 9.62
C GLU A 115 -16.40 18.53 8.30
N LEU A 116 -15.75 19.05 7.25
CA LEU A 116 -16.30 19.05 5.91
C LEU A 116 -15.21 18.70 4.91
N ASP A 117 -15.45 17.65 4.14
CA ASP A 117 -14.59 17.19 3.07
C ASP A 117 -15.38 17.13 1.76
N PHE A 118 -14.96 17.91 0.78
CA PHE A 118 -15.43 17.83 -0.60
C PHE A 118 -14.26 17.84 -1.58
N SER A 119 -13.12 17.28 -1.17
CA SER A 119 -11.95 17.13 -2.03
C SER A 119 -12.30 16.41 -3.33
N ARG A 120 -11.58 16.73 -4.42
CA ARG A 120 -11.80 16.19 -5.78
C ARG A 120 -13.16 16.54 -6.41
N CYS A 121 -13.91 17.47 -5.83
CA CYS A 121 -15.12 18.02 -6.43
C CYS A 121 -14.78 19.25 -7.30
N SER A 122 -14.23 19.03 -8.49
CA SER A 122 -13.69 20.08 -9.38
C SER A 122 -14.68 21.17 -9.82
N LYS A 123 -15.99 20.94 -9.69
CA LYS A 123 -17.05 21.93 -10.00
C LYS A 123 -17.43 22.81 -8.80
N VAL A 124 -16.83 22.58 -7.63
CA VAL A 124 -16.94 23.48 -6.48
C VAL A 124 -15.87 24.56 -6.62
N THR A 125 -16.31 25.81 -6.67
CA THR A 125 -15.46 27.00 -6.88
C THR A 125 -15.56 27.96 -5.69
N ASP A 126 -14.97 29.15 -5.80
CA ASP A 126 -15.06 30.23 -4.79
C ASP A 126 -16.50 30.57 -4.38
N ALA A 127 -17.49 30.34 -5.25
CA ALA A 127 -18.90 30.50 -4.89
C ALA A 127 -19.33 29.50 -3.81
N GLY A 128 -18.82 28.27 -3.85
CA GLY A 128 -19.05 27.25 -2.84
C GLY A 128 -18.48 27.65 -1.48
N ILE A 129 -17.26 28.19 -1.47
CA ILE A 129 -16.59 28.67 -0.24
C ILE A 129 -17.41 29.76 0.45
N ARG A 130 -18.05 30.67 -0.29
CA ARG A 130 -18.89 31.73 0.29
C ARG A 130 -20.04 31.18 1.12
N HIS A 131 -20.59 30.02 0.77
CA HIS A 131 -21.66 29.37 1.54
C HIS A 131 -21.16 28.82 2.88
N LEU A 132 -19.87 28.50 3.00
CA LEU A 132 -19.25 27.92 4.19
C LEU A 132 -18.88 28.98 5.24
N LEU A 133 -18.75 30.25 4.86
CA LEU A 133 -18.27 31.33 5.76
C LEU A 133 -19.15 31.53 7.00
N SER A 134 -20.42 31.11 6.93
CA SER A 134 -21.37 31.15 8.06
C SER A 134 -21.16 30.01 9.07
N ILE A 135 -20.48 28.93 8.68
CA ILE A 135 -20.27 27.71 9.48
C ILE A 135 -19.02 27.92 10.34
N THR A 136 -19.10 28.87 11.27
CA THR A 136 -17.96 29.29 12.11
C THR A 136 -17.46 28.20 13.07
N THR A 137 -18.18 27.10 13.18
CA THR A 137 -17.82 25.92 13.96
C THR A 137 -16.89 24.96 13.25
N LEU A 138 -16.58 25.15 11.97
CA LEU A 138 -15.66 24.28 11.24
C LEU A 138 -14.26 24.27 11.89
N GLU A 139 -13.80 23.06 12.17
CA GLU A 139 -12.49 22.72 12.71
C GLU A 139 -11.62 22.03 11.65
N LYS A 140 -12.23 21.23 10.76
CA LYS A 140 -11.52 20.52 9.70
C LYS A 140 -12.17 20.80 8.35
N LEU A 141 -11.36 21.23 7.38
CA LEU A 141 -11.82 21.52 6.04
C LEU A 141 -10.86 20.92 5.02
N CYS A 142 -11.35 20.01 4.18
CA CYS A 142 -10.61 19.41 3.09
C CYS A 142 -11.24 19.82 1.75
N ILE A 143 -10.47 20.55 0.94
CA ILE A 143 -10.91 21.10 -0.35
C ILE A 143 -9.90 20.85 -1.45
N SER A 144 -9.03 19.86 -1.27
CA SER A 144 -7.97 19.51 -2.22
C SER A 144 -8.54 19.15 -3.59
N GLU A 145 -7.82 19.50 -4.65
CA GLU A 145 -8.19 19.20 -6.04
C GLU A 145 -9.61 19.69 -6.45
N THR A 146 -10.05 20.84 -5.92
CA THR A 146 -11.30 21.51 -6.30
C THR A 146 -11.08 22.66 -7.29
N GLY A 147 -12.16 23.29 -7.76
CA GLY A 147 -12.10 24.47 -8.63
C GLY A 147 -11.92 25.80 -7.87
N VAL A 148 -11.49 25.75 -6.61
CA VAL A 148 -11.30 26.93 -5.76
C VAL A 148 -10.00 27.65 -6.15
N SER A 149 -10.09 28.97 -6.35
CA SER A 149 -8.98 29.82 -6.72
C SER A 149 -8.24 30.34 -5.47
N ALA A 150 -7.07 30.97 -5.69
CA ALA A 150 -6.35 31.68 -4.62
C ALA A 150 -7.24 32.70 -3.88
N ASN A 151 -8.16 33.37 -4.58
CA ASN A 151 -9.09 34.33 -3.97
C ASN A 151 -10.11 33.63 -3.09
N GLY A 152 -10.60 32.45 -3.50
CA GLY A 152 -11.50 31.64 -2.69
C GLY A 152 -10.82 31.18 -1.40
N VAL A 153 -9.55 30.75 -1.49
CA VAL A 153 -8.74 30.39 -0.32
C VAL A 153 -8.62 31.57 0.66
N MET A 154 -8.43 32.80 0.18
CA MET A 154 -8.34 33.97 1.07
C MET A 154 -9.60 34.19 1.92
N LEU A 155 -10.77 33.77 1.45
CA LEU A 155 -12.02 33.90 2.21
C LEU A 155 -12.04 32.99 3.45
N LEU A 156 -11.24 31.92 3.46
CA LEU A 156 -11.16 30.97 4.57
C LEU A 156 -10.58 31.59 5.85
N ALA A 157 -9.95 32.77 5.75
CA ALA A 157 -9.49 33.56 6.90
C ALA A 157 -10.61 33.89 7.91
N LEU A 158 -11.88 33.81 7.51
CA LEU A 158 -13.04 34.01 8.39
C LEU A 158 -13.34 32.78 9.28
N LEU A 159 -12.89 31.59 8.90
CA LEU A 159 -13.12 30.34 9.63
C LEU A 159 -12.05 30.10 10.70
N ARG A 160 -12.01 30.98 11.70
CA ARG A 160 -10.93 31.04 12.71
C ARG A 160 -10.81 29.82 13.64
N ASN A 161 -11.75 28.89 13.58
CA ASN A 161 -11.73 27.67 14.38
C ASN A 161 -11.01 26.50 13.70
N LEU A 162 -10.55 26.67 12.45
CA LEU A 162 -9.84 25.63 11.71
C LEU A 162 -8.55 25.20 12.44
N SER A 163 -8.45 23.90 12.68
CA SER A 163 -7.28 23.18 13.17
C SER A 163 -6.66 22.29 12.08
N LEU A 164 -7.46 21.85 11.11
CA LEU A 164 -7.01 21.10 9.93
C LEU A 164 -7.49 21.77 8.66
N LEU A 165 -6.56 22.07 7.76
CA LEU A 165 -6.86 22.66 6.46
C LEU A 165 -6.06 21.96 5.36
N ASP A 166 -6.75 21.26 4.47
CA ASP A 166 -6.16 20.65 3.27
C ASP A 166 -6.52 21.46 2.02
N LEU A 167 -5.50 22.07 1.42
CA LEU A 167 -5.55 22.87 0.20
C LEU A 167 -4.76 22.23 -0.95
N GLY A 168 -4.42 20.94 -0.85
CA GLY A 168 -3.58 20.25 -1.83
C GLY A 168 -4.12 20.35 -3.27
N GLY A 169 -3.26 20.60 -4.23
CA GLY A 169 -3.61 20.73 -5.65
C GLY A 169 -4.35 22.03 -6.01
N LEU A 170 -4.57 22.94 -5.06
CA LEU A 170 -5.11 24.27 -5.34
C LEU A 170 -3.99 25.25 -5.71
N PRO A 171 -4.28 26.28 -6.53
CA PRO A 171 -3.30 27.28 -6.93
C PRO A 171 -3.05 28.32 -5.82
N VAL A 172 -2.71 27.88 -4.59
CA VAL A 172 -2.42 28.76 -3.45
C VAL A 172 -1.14 29.54 -3.73
N THR A 173 -1.19 30.87 -3.53
CA THR A 173 -0.05 31.79 -3.69
C THR A 173 0.41 32.32 -2.33
N ASP A 174 1.59 32.93 -2.27
CA ASP A 174 2.09 33.58 -1.05
C ASP A 174 1.10 34.62 -0.49
N GLN A 175 0.40 35.35 -1.37
CA GLN A 175 -0.63 36.31 -0.97
C GLN A 175 -1.85 35.63 -0.33
N ALA A 176 -2.28 34.49 -0.89
CA ALA A 176 -3.37 33.71 -0.32
C ALA A 176 -2.99 33.15 1.06
N LEU A 177 -1.80 32.56 1.18
CA LEU A 177 -1.29 32.06 2.47
C LEU A 177 -1.18 33.19 3.51
N SER A 178 -0.72 34.38 3.09
CA SER A 178 -0.63 35.55 3.97
C SER A 178 -1.97 35.90 4.64
N SER A 179 -3.07 35.81 3.91
CA SER A 179 -4.39 36.08 4.47
C SER A 179 -4.83 35.06 5.54
N LEU A 180 -4.28 33.84 5.50
CA LEU A 180 -4.63 32.76 6.42
C LEU A 180 -3.90 32.83 7.76
N GLN A 181 -2.93 33.73 7.95
CA GLN A 181 -2.17 33.86 9.22
C GLN A 181 -3.06 34.09 10.46
N VAL A 182 -4.30 34.54 10.27
CA VAL A 182 -5.28 34.69 11.35
C VAL A 182 -5.77 33.36 11.94
N LEU A 183 -5.52 32.24 11.25
CA LEU A 183 -5.93 30.89 11.66
C LEU A 183 -4.93 30.27 12.67
N THR A 184 -4.81 30.89 13.84
CA THR A 184 -3.80 30.54 14.87
C THR A 184 -4.02 29.20 15.56
N LYS A 185 -5.13 28.51 15.27
CA LYS A 185 -5.45 27.16 15.77
C LYS A 185 -4.98 26.05 14.84
N LEU A 186 -4.48 26.37 13.64
CA LEU A 186 -4.02 25.38 12.67
C LEU A 186 -2.91 24.51 13.26
N GLN A 187 -3.12 23.21 13.16
CA GLN A 187 -2.20 22.13 13.52
C GLN A 187 -1.79 21.34 12.30
N TYR A 188 -2.68 21.21 11.31
CA TYR A 188 -2.43 20.51 10.06
C TYR A 188 -2.68 21.44 8.89
N LEU A 189 -1.68 21.58 8.02
CA LEU A 189 -1.78 22.35 6.78
C LEU A 189 -1.18 21.56 5.62
N ASP A 190 -2.01 21.24 4.63
CA ASP A 190 -1.56 20.66 3.36
C ASP A 190 -1.61 21.70 2.24
N LEU A 191 -0.46 21.93 1.61
CA LEU A 191 -0.21 22.87 0.54
C LEU A 191 0.45 22.19 -0.67
N TRP A 192 0.32 20.86 -0.79
CA TRP A 192 0.89 20.10 -1.90
C TRP A 192 0.52 20.69 -3.26
N GLY A 193 1.48 20.78 -4.18
CA GLY A 193 1.25 21.25 -5.55
C GLY A 193 0.87 22.73 -5.66
N SER A 194 1.00 23.50 -4.58
CA SER A 194 0.72 24.94 -4.57
C SER A 194 1.85 25.77 -5.17
N LYS A 195 1.57 27.06 -5.44
CA LYS A 195 2.53 28.03 -6.01
C LYS A 195 3.18 28.89 -4.92
N ILE A 196 3.52 28.26 -3.80
CA ILE A 196 4.19 28.93 -2.68
C ILE A 196 5.70 28.97 -2.92
N SER A 197 6.29 30.12 -2.61
CA SER A 197 7.74 30.37 -2.65
C SER A 197 8.33 30.48 -1.24
N ASP A 198 9.65 30.68 -1.14
CA ASP A 198 10.33 30.97 0.13
C ASP A 198 9.70 32.17 0.87
N LYS A 199 9.11 33.14 0.15
CA LYS A 199 8.42 34.28 0.77
C LYS A 199 7.15 33.83 1.50
N GLY A 200 6.37 32.93 0.92
CA GLY A 200 5.20 32.36 1.58
C GLY A 200 5.60 31.41 2.72
N ALA A 201 6.67 30.63 2.54
CA ALA A 201 7.21 29.76 3.59
C ALA A 201 7.62 30.54 4.85
N ALA A 202 8.17 31.75 4.70
CA ALA A 202 8.47 32.65 5.82
C ALA A 202 7.23 33.00 6.67
N LEU A 203 6.04 33.04 6.05
CA LEU A 203 4.78 33.37 6.73
C LEU A 203 4.25 32.21 7.60
N LEU A 204 4.76 30.99 7.41
CA LEU A 204 4.32 29.82 8.17
C LEU A 204 4.67 29.92 9.66
N GLN A 205 5.62 30.77 10.03
CA GLN A 205 5.94 31.08 11.43
C GLN A 205 4.76 31.71 12.20
N ALA A 206 3.76 32.24 11.48
CA ALA A 206 2.54 32.78 12.09
C ALA A 206 1.57 31.69 12.61
N PHE A 207 1.84 30.41 12.37
CA PHE A 207 1.02 29.29 12.85
C PHE A 207 1.69 28.58 14.04
N PRO A 208 1.48 29.05 15.29
CA PRO A 208 2.25 28.60 16.45
C PRO A 208 1.93 27.18 16.92
N LYS A 209 0.89 26.54 16.35
CA LYS A 209 0.45 25.18 16.71
C LYS A 209 0.64 24.18 15.56
N LEU A 210 1.26 24.61 14.46
CA LEU A 210 1.41 23.79 13.27
C LEU A 210 2.35 22.61 13.55
N SER A 211 1.78 21.41 13.62
CA SER A 211 2.51 20.17 13.88
C SER A 211 2.73 19.35 12.61
N PHE A 212 1.81 19.42 11.65
CA PHE A 212 1.93 18.75 10.35
C PHE A 212 1.91 19.77 9.21
N LEU A 213 2.89 19.67 8.32
CA LEU A 213 2.99 20.50 7.13
C LEU A 213 3.37 19.65 5.91
N ASN A 214 2.56 19.76 4.85
CA ASN A 214 2.87 19.20 3.54
C ASN A 214 3.10 20.31 2.51
N LEU A 215 4.32 20.38 2.00
CA LEU A 215 4.81 21.31 0.98
C LEU A 215 5.33 20.56 -0.26
N ALA A 216 5.00 19.28 -0.42
CA ALA A 216 5.46 18.51 -1.56
C ALA A 216 5.04 19.17 -2.89
N TRP A 217 5.89 19.06 -3.92
CA TRP A 217 5.66 19.66 -5.23
C TRP A 217 5.43 21.19 -5.21
N THR A 218 6.10 21.92 -4.30
CA THR A 218 6.08 23.39 -4.27
C THR A 218 7.43 23.98 -4.72
N SER A 219 7.52 25.30 -4.81
CA SER A 219 8.76 26.02 -5.14
C SER A 219 9.52 26.51 -3.90
N VAL A 220 9.22 25.94 -2.72
CA VAL A 220 9.92 26.27 -1.47
C VAL A 220 11.26 25.56 -1.45
N THR A 221 12.33 26.35 -1.33
CA THR A 221 13.71 25.88 -1.22
C THR A 221 14.32 26.08 0.16
N LYS A 222 13.83 27.08 0.91
CA LYS A 222 14.27 27.38 2.26
C LYS A 222 13.06 27.43 3.18
N LEU A 223 13.00 26.50 4.12
CA LEU A 223 11.96 26.49 5.14
C LEU A 223 12.51 27.10 6.42
N PRO A 224 11.87 28.14 7.01
CA PRO A 224 12.29 28.65 8.31
C PRO A 224 12.01 27.64 9.44
N ASN A 225 12.67 27.81 10.59
CA ASN A 225 12.32 27.03 11.79
C ASN A 225 10.86 27.28 12.22
N LEU A 226 10.13 26.19 12.43
CA LEU A 226 8.73 26.15 12.89
C LEU A 226 8.67 25.36 14.21
N SER A 227 8.66 26.05 15.35
CA SER A 227 8.92 25.46 16.67
C SER A 227 7.95 24.37 17.13
N SER A 228 6.76 24.27 16.54
CA SER A 228 5.77 23.22 16.85
C SER A 228 5.77 22.05 15.86
N LEU A 229 6.62 22.08 14.82
CA LEU A 229 6.52 21.16 13.69
C LEU A 229 7.09 19.78 14.04
N GLU A 230 6.24 18.75 13.95
CA GLU A 230 6.56 17.36 14.23
C GLU A 230 6.69 16.52 12.94
N SER A 231 5.94 16.88 11.89
CA SER A 231 5.91 16.15 10.62
C SER A 231 5.99 17.10 9.44
N LEU A 232 7.01 16.92 8.60
CA LEU A 232 7.26 17.70 7.40
C LEU A 232 7.33 16.79 6.17
N ASN A 233 6.57 17.16 5.13
CA ASN A 233 6.70 16.59 3.80
C ASN A 233 7.11 17.67 2.79
N MET A 234 8.28 17.50 2.16
CA MET A 234 8.80 18.31 1.06
C MET A 234 9.22 17.43 -0.13
N SER A 235 8.49 16.35 -0.39
CA SER A 235 8.74 15.47 -1.53
C SER A 235 8.70 16.23 -2.86
N ASN A 236 9.60 15.88 -3.78
CA ASN A 236 9.71 16.48 -5.11
C ASN A 236 9.90 18.02 -5.10
N CYS A 237 10.52 18.56 -4.05
CA CYS A 237 10.97 19.96 -4.00
C CYS A 237 12.47 20.07 -4.31
N THR A 238 12.96 21.30 -4.53
CA THR A 238 14.39 21.62 -4.52
C THR A 238 14.74 22.23 -3.18
N ILE A 239 15.52 21.53 -2.35
CA ILE A 239 15.80 21.89 -0.96
C ILE A 239 17.21 22.46 -0.85
N ASN A 240 17.30 23.68 -0.34
CA ASN A 240 18.55 24.36 -0.01
C ASN A 240 18.79 24.43 1.50
N SER A 241 17.73 24.56 2.30
CA SER A 241 17.83 24.60 3.77
C SER A 241 16.52 24.15 4.41
N LEU A 242 16.60 23.22 5.37
CA LEU A 242 15.48 22.77 6.18
C LEU A 242 15.57 23.39 7.57
N LEU A 243 14.47 24.04 7.99
CA LEU A 243 14.30 24.61 9.32
C LEU A 243 15.36 25.65 9.69
N GLN A 244 15.70 26.52 8.74
CA GLN A 244 16.72 27.55 8.90
C GLN A 244 16.45 28.39 10.16
N VAL A 245 17.44 28.43 11.06
CA VAL A 245 17.37 29.27 12.27
C VAL A 245 18.00 30.63 11.97
N SER A 246 17.20 31.69 11.88
CA SER A 246 17.74 33.05 11.72
C SER A 246 18.14 33.65 13.07
N PHE A 247 19.40 34.03 13.21
CA PHE A 247 19.92 34.78 14.36
C PHE A 247 19.34 36.20 14.48
N THR A 248 18.57 36.68 13.50
CA THR A 248 17.95 38.01 13.52
C THR A 248 16.68 38.08 14.36
N SER A 249 16.13 36.94 14.79
CA SER A 249 14.94 36.89 15.65
C SER A 249 15.34 36.49 17.07
N PHE A 250 15.33 37.46 17.99
CA PHE A 250 15.64 37.32 19.43
C PHE A 250 14.68 36.40 20.21
N ASN A 251 13.89 35.53 19.55
CA ASN A 251 12.75 34.86 20.19
C ASN A 251 12.58 33.37 19.87
N CYS A 252 13.53 32.69 19.23
CA CYS A 252 13.42 31.25 19.01
C CYS A 252 14.73 30.52 19.30
N THR A 253 14.88 30.08 20.56
CA THR A 253 15.94 29.15 20.98
C THR A 253 15.51 27.68 20.84
N ILE A 254 14.23 27.43 20.59
CA ILE A 254 13.63 26.09 20.49
C ILE A 254 13.55 25.72 19.02
N ARG A 255 14.29 24.71 18.58
CA ARG A 255 14.14 24.20 17.21
C ARG A 255 12.92 23.25 17.16
N ALA A 256 12.43 23.00 15.96
CA ALA A 256 11.28 22.14 15.75
C ALA A 256 11.56 20.70 16.25
N PRO A 257 10.64 20.08 17.02
CA PRO A 257 10.75 18.69 17.46
C PRO A 257 10.38 17.73 16.33
N LEU A 258 11.08 17.82 15.20
CA LEU A 258 10.75 17.12 13.97
C LEU A 258 10.95 15.60 14.15
N ALA A 259 9.85 14.87 14.26
CA ALA A 259 9.85 13.41 14.39
C ALA A 259 9.80 12.70 13.03
N LYS A 260 9.15 13.32 12.03
CA LYS A 260 8.93 12.74 10.70
C LYS A 260 9.33 13.70 9.58
N LEU A 261 10.25 13.25 8.73
CA LEU A 261 10.69 13.99 7.55
C LEU A 261 10.53 13.13 6.29
N ILE A 262 9.78 13.63 5.32
CA ILE A 262 9.63 13.04 4.00
C ILE A 262 10.19 14.02 2.97
N VAL A 263 11.25 13.63 2.27
CA VAL A 263 11.88 14.41 1.20
C VAL A 263 12.14 13.52 -0.03
N SER A 264 11.24 12.56 -0.24
CA SER A 264 11.33 11.64 -1.37
C SER A 264 11.20 12.36 -2.71
N GLY A 265 12.03 11.99 -3.69
CA GLY A 265 12.11 12.69 -4.97
C GLY A 265 12.70 14.10 -4.90
N ALA A 266 13.14 14.57 -3.73
CA ALA A 266 13.68 15.92 -3.60
C ALA A 266 15.08 16.04 -4.23
N THR A 267 15.37 17.25 -4.70
CA THR A 267 16.70 17.64 -5.19
C THR A 267 17.35 18.55 -4.16
N PHE A 268 18.67 18.48 -4.01
CA PHE A 268 19.40 19.23 -3.00
C PHE A 268 20.44 20.17 -3.64
N GLY A 269 20.47 21.42 -3.20
CA GLY A 269 21.47 22.40 -3.64
C GLY A 269 22.81 22.14 -2.97
N ASP A 270 22.91 22.46 -1.68
CA ASP A 270 24.02 22.08 -0.81
C ASP A 270 23.50 21.10 0.26
N GLU A 271 23.99 19.87 0.20
CA GLU A 271 23.55 18.77 1.07
C GLU A 271 23.94 18.98 2.54
N PHE A 272 25.03 19.72 2.80
CA PHE A 272 25.46 20.03 4.16
C PHE A 272 24.54 21.08 4.79
N GLU A 273 24.25 22.15 4.05
CA GLU A 273 23.36 23.22 4.50
C GLU A 273 21.91 22.74 4.66
N ALA A 274 21.46 21.83 3.79
CA ALA A 274 20.09 21.32 3.82
C ALA A 274 19.71 20.67 5.15
N PHE A 275 20.63 19.94 5.80
CA PHE A 275 20.38 19.18 7.03
C PHE A 275 21.06 19.78 8.27
N HIS A 276 21.69 20.96 8.16
CA HIS A 276 22.48 21.57 9.22
C HIS A 276 21.66 21.85 10.49
N ASP A 277 20.47 22.42 10.32
CA ASP A 277 19.64 22.94 11.42
C ASP A 277 18.65 21.93 12.01
N ILE A 278 18.55 20.72 11.43
CA ILE A 278 17.64 19.70 11.92
C ILE A 278 18.09 19.21 13.31
N GLU A 279 17.15 19.17 14.26
CA GLU A 279 17.40 18.52 15.55
C GLU A 279 17.47 17.02 15.39
N LYS A 280 18.70 16.54 15.45
CA LYS A 280 19.07 15.14 15.21
C LYS A 280 18.50 14.16 16.25
N THR A 281 18.00 14.66 17.38
CA THR A 281 17.59 13.87 18.55
C THR A 281 16.15 13.39 18.52
N PHE A 282 15.28 13.96 17.68
CA PHE A 282 13.85 13.62 17.65
C PHE A 282 13.44 12.81 16.42
N LEU A 283 14.24 12.82 15.36
CA LEU A 283 13.85 12.25 14.08
C LEU A 283 13.80 10.71 14.14
N THR A 284 12.58 10.16 14.09
CA THR A 284 12.31 8.72 14.14
C THR A 284 11.97 8.16 12.75
N PHE A 285 11.49 8.99 11.84
CA PHE A 285 11.11 8.61 10.48
C PHE A 285 11.77 9.52 9.45
N LEU A 286 12.52 8.92 8.52
CA LEU A 286 13.17 9.62 7.42
C LEU A 286 13.00 8.87 6.10
N ASP A 287 12.34 9.52 5.15
CA ASP A 287 12.19 9.05 3.78
C ASP A 287 12.98 9.96 2.82
N LEU A 288 14.07 9.43 2.28
CA LEU A 288 14.96 10.03 1.29
C LEU A 288 14.88 9.28 -0.06
N SER A 289 13.84 8.47 -0.27
CA SER A 289 13.72 7.64 -1.46
C SER A 289 13.71 8.49 -2.73
N ASN A 290 14.36 8.01 -3.78
CA ASN A 290 14.45 8.68 -5.07
C ASN A 290 15.01 10.13 -5.00
N SER A 291 15.75 10.48 -3.94
CA SER A 291 16.36 11.80 -3.80
C SER A 291 17.66 11.93 -4.60
N SER A 292 18.06 13.17 -4.89
CA SER A 292 19.32 13.45 -5.60
C SER A 292 20.57 13.41 -4.71
N LEU A 293 20.45 12.98 -3.45
CA LEU A 293 21.56 13.00 -2.50
C LEU A 293 22.69 12.08 -2.90
N GLN A 294 23.91 12.57 -2.72
CA GLN A 294 25.16 11.85 -2.94
C GLN A 294 25.93 11.63 -1.63
N LYS A 295 25.87 12.58 -0.69
CA LYS A 295 26.55 12.47 0.61
C LYS A 295 25.54 12.33 1.75
N PHE A 296 25.85 11.43 2.67
CA PHE A 296 24.94 11.05 3.76
C PHE A 296 25.53 11.29 5.16
N TYR A 297 26.49 12.22 5.29
CA TYR A 297 27.21 12.48 6.55
C TYR A 297 26.29 12.75 7.76
N PHE A 298 25.14 13.40 7.51
CA PHE A 298 24.17 13.76 8.55
C PHE A 298 23.55 12.54 9.24
N LEU A 299 23.46 11.38 8.56
CA LEU A 299 22.83 10.16 9.09
C LEU A 299 23.47 9.69 10.39
N SER A 300 24.79 9.81 10.52
CA SER A 300 25.57 9.34 11.67
C SER A 300 25.18 9.94 13.03
N HIS A 301 24.31 10.95 13.05
CA HIS A 301 23.88 11.62 14.26
C HIS A 301 22.39 11.39 14.59
N LEU A 302 21.65 10.70 13.72
CA LEU A 302 20.20 10.48 13.85
C LEU A 302 19.92 9.26 14.73
N ASN A 303 20.31 9.34 16.00
CA ASN A 303 20.32 8.17 16.89
C ASN A 303 18.92 7.68 17.30
N ALA A 304 17.88 8.48 17.11
CA ALA A 304 16.48 8.11 17.40
C ALA A 304 15.78 7.43 16.21
N LEU A 305 16.48 7.23 15.08
CA LEU A 305 15.85 6.79 13.84
C LEU A 305 15.37 5.34 13.92
N GLU A 306 14.07 5.13 13.66
CA GLU A 306 13.44 3.81 13.61
C GLU A 306 13.12 3.38 12.17
N HIS A 307 12.84 4.35 11.29
CA HIS A 307 12.47 4.12 9.90
C HIS A 307 13.34 4.94 8.95
N LEU A 308 14.08 4.24 8.08
CA LEU A 308 14.93 4.84 7.06
C LEU A 308 14.64 4.26 5.68
N ASP A 309 14.11 5.09 4.78
CA ASP A 309 13.97 4.75 3.36
C ASP A 309 14.99 5.52 2.53
N LEU A 310 15.88 4.78 1.88
CA LEU A 310 16.93 5.27 0.97
C LEU A 310 16.76 4.66 -0.42
N SER A 311 15.60 4.07 -0.72
CA SER A 311 15.39 3.34 -1.96
C SER A 311 15.52 4.25 -3.18
N SER A 312 16.04 3.72 -4.29
CA SER A 312 16.30 4.47 -5.53
C SER A 312 17.22 5.68 -5.35
N SER A 313 18.06 5.70 -4.30
CA SER A 313 19.11 6.71 -4.11
C SER A 313 20.46 6.20 -4.61
N THR A 314 21.47 7.09 -4.64
CA THR A 314 22.83 6.73 -5.10
C THR A 314 23.71 6.09 -4.03
N ILE A 315 23.15 5.77 -2.85
CA ILE A 315 23.90 5.19 -1.74
C ILE A 315 24.58 3.88 -2.15
N GLY A 316 25.84 3.72 -1.71
CA GLY A 316 26.65 2.51 -1.87
C GLY A 316 27.31 2.13 -0.55
N ASP A 317 28.17 1.12 -0.59
CA ASP A 317 28.73 0.46 0.60
C ASP A 317 29.47 1.43 1.55
N ASP A 318 30.17 2.43 1.02
CA ASP A 318 30.94 3.41 1.80
C ASP A 318 30.11 4.16 2.85
N TRP A 319 28.81 4.33 2.60
CA TRP A 319 27.91 5.06 3.50
C TRP A 319 27.22 4.18 4.55
N LEU A 320 27.30 2.86 4.39
CA LEU A 320 26.64 1.92 5.30
C LEU A 320 27.29 1.86 6.68
N GLU A 321 28.55 2.27 6.81
CA GLU A 321 29.17 2.48 8.14
C GLU A 321 28.41 3.55 8.94
N LEU A 322 27.87 4.58 8.29
CA LEU A 322 27.07 5.60 8.97
C LEU A 322 25.73 5.04 9.45
N ILE A 323 25.11 4.14 8.68
CA ILE A 323 23.87 3.46 9.07
C ILE A 323 24.15 2.51 10.25
N ALA A 324 25.26 1.78 10.22
CA ALA A 324 25.67 0.91 11.33
C ALA A 324 25.78 1.68 12.66
N ARG A 325 26.23 2.94 12.64
CA ARG A 325 26.33 3.79 13.84
C ARG A 325 24.97 4.14 14.48
N ILE A 326 23.90 4.22 13.68
CA ILE A 326 22.54 4.52 14.16
C ILE A 326 21.63 3.28 14.23
N GLY A 327 22.16 2.12 13.88
CA GLY A 327 21.37 0.90 13.62
C GLY A 327 20.61 0.32 14.82
N VAL A 328 20.98 0.69 16.05
CA VAL A 328 20.43 0.10 17.28
C VAL A 328 18.91 0.27 17.38
N ASN A 329 18.37 1.43 17.00
CA ASN A 329 16.93 1.71 17.08
C ASN A 329 16.18 1.41 15.78
N LEU A 330 16.91 1.06 14.71
CA LEU A 330 16.34 0.92 13.39
C LEU A 330 15.47 -0.35 13.30
N LYS A 331 14.21 -0.17 12.92
CA LYS A 331 13.21 -1.24 12.72
C LYS A 331 12.91 -1.45 11.24
N TYR A 332 13.04 -0.41 10.42
CA TYR A 332 12.80 -0.44 8.99
C TYR A 332 13.97 0.15 8.23
N LEU A 333 14.52 -0.62 7.29
CA LEU A 333 15.57 -0.19 6.37
C LEU A 333 15.24 -0.61 4.94
N ASN A 334 15.08 0.38 4.06
CA ASN A 334 14.89 0.14 2.63
C ASN A 334 16.08 0.69 1.83
N LEU A 335 16.85 -0.22 1.25
CA LEU A 335 18.01 0.02 0.38
C LEU A 335 17.72 -0.47 -1.05
N SER A 336 16.45 -0.62 -1.43
CA SER A 336 16.08 -1.09 -2.77
C SER A 336 16.60 -0.17 -3.88
N ARG A 337 17.00 -0.72 -5.03
CA ARG A 337 17.45 0.07 -6.20
C ARG A 337 18.62 1.01 -5.87
N THR A 338 19.52 0.58 -4.99
CA THR A 338 20.74 1.31 -4.62
C THR A 338 21.98 0.61 -5.19
N ARG A 339 23.18 1.13 -4.89
CA ARG A 339 24.46 0.55 -5.29
C ARG A 339 25.08 -0.35 -4.21
N VAL A 340 24.28 -0.73 -3.21
CA VAL A 340 24.72 -1.59 -2.11
C VAL A 340 25.03 -3.01 -2.61
N SER A 341 26.17 -3.54 -2.19
CA SER A 341 26.61 -4.90 -2.46
C SER A 341 26.51 -5.81 -1.23
N SER A 342 26.79 -7.10 -1.39
CA SER A 342 26.81 -8.06 -0.27
C SER A 342 27.81 -7.64 0.83
N ALA A 343 28.94 -7.04 0.45
CA ALA A 343 29.92 -6.54 1.42
C ALA A 343 29.35 -5.40 2.27
N GLY A 344 28.61 -4.47 1.63
CA GLY A 344 27.89 -3.40 2.31
C GLY A 344 26.85 -3.91 3.32
N VAL A 345 26.04 -4.91 2.94
CA VAL A 345 25.12 -5.57 3.89
C VAL A 345 25.88 -6.17 5.08
N GLY A 346 27.07 -6.73 4.83
CA GLY A 346 27.97 -7.20 5.88
C GLY A 346 28.39 -6.12 6.88
N VAL A 347 28.51 -4.85 6.48
CA VAL A 347 28.88 -3.73 7.37
C VAL A 347 27.80 -3.44 8.40
N VAL A 348 26.52 -3.42 7.99
CA VAL A 348 25.40 -3.15 8.91
C VAL A 348 25.05 -4.36 9.77
N THR A 349 25.54 -5.54 9.41
CA THR A 349 25.29 -6.78 10.13
C THR A 349 25.85 -6.72 11.55
N GLY A 350 25.09 -7.20 12.53
CA GLY A 350 25.43 -7.10 13.95
C GLY A 350 25.21 -5.72 14.59
N HIS A 351 24.95 -4.68 13.78
CA HIS A 351 24.71 -3.31 14.26
C HIS A 351 23.23 -2.90 14.23
N VAL A 352 22.37 -3.73 13.65
CA VAL A 352 20.92 -3.50 13.50
C VAL A 352 20.09 -4.59 14.21
N PRO A 353 20.24 -4.78 15.54
CA PRO A 353 19.63 -5.90 16.27
C PRO A 353 18.09 -5.88 16.30
N ASN A 354 17.49 -4.69 16.18
CA ASN A 354 16.03 -4.48 16.26
C ASN A 354 15.36 -4.37 14.88
N LEU A 355 16.09 -4.66 13.80
CA LEU A 355 15.57 -4.52 12.44
C LEU A 355 14.49 -5.57 12.17
N GLU A 356 13.28 -5.12 11.81
CA GLU A 356 12.14 -5.98 11.50
C GLU A 356 11.89 -6.08 9.98
N PHE A 357 12.18 -5.01 9.25
CA PHE A 357 12.03 -4.92 7.80
C PHE A 357 13.36 -4.59 7.14
N LEU A 358 13.79 -5.42 6.20
CA LEU A 358 14.92 -5.16 5.32
C LEU A 358 14.51 -5.37 3.87
N SER A 359 14.67 -4.34 3.05
CA SER A 359 14.59 -4.49 1.59
C SER A 359 15.89 -4.06 0.93
N VAL A 360 16.43 -4.96 0.12
CA VAL A 360 17.63 -4.78 -0.71
C VAL A 360 17.31 -5.17 -2.15
N SER A 361 16.04 -5.02 -2.55
CA SER A 361 15.57 -5.41 -3.87
C SER A 361 16.28 -4.61 -4.97
N HIS A 362 16.42 -5.18 -6.17
CA HIS A 362 17.08 -4.51 -7.30
C HIS A 362 18.50 -3.99 -6.97
N THR A 363 19.28 -4.75 -6.21
CA THR A 363 20.70 -4.48 -5.94
C THR A 363 21.57 -5.60 -6.51
N SER A 364 22.89 -5.43 -6.46
CA SER A 364 23.84 -6.41 -6.99
C SER A 364 24.16 -7.56 -6.03
N ILE A 365 23.47 -7.66 -4.88
CA ILE A 365 23.74 -8.67 -3.86
C ILE A 365 23.57 -10.11 -4.37
N ASP A 366 24.29 -11.02 -3.73
CA ASP A 366 24.34 -12.45 -4.02
C ASP A 366 24.15 -13.29 -2.74
N ASP A 367 24.37 -14.59 -2.83
CA ASP A 367 24.18 -15.56 -1.76
C ASP A 367 24.99 -15.27 -0.49
N VAL A 368 26.09 -14.52 -0.58
CA VAL A 368 26.88 -14.13 0.60
C VAL A 368 26.08 -13.18 1.50
N ALA A 369 25.25 -12.30 0.92
CA ALA A 369 24.40 -11.39 1.68
C ALA A 369 23.39 -12.14 2.56
N VAL A 370 22.92 -13.31 2.12
CA VAL A 370 21.96 -14.13 2.87
C VAL A 370 22.57 -14.57 4.21
N SER A 371 23.85 -14.94 4.22
CA SER A 371 24.58 -15.28 5.44
C SER A 371 24.68 -14.10 6.39
N TYR A 372 24.91 -12.88 5.89
CA TYR A 372 24.92 -11.68 6.72
C TYR A 372 23.54 -11.36 7.30
N ILE A 373 22.48 -11.45 6.48
CA ILE A 373 21.10 -11.19 6.92
C ILE A 373 20.66 -12.19 8.00
N SER A 374 21.13 -13.44 7.97
CA SER A 374 20.84 -14.45 9.00
C SER A 374 21.31 -14.08 10.41
N MET A 375 22.20 -13.08 10.54
CA MET A 375 22.69 -12.57 11.82
C MET A 375 21.87 -11.37 12.34
N MET A 376 20.73 -11.04 11.70
CA MET A 376 19.81 -9.99 12.12
C MET A 376 18.56 -10.62 12.77
N PRO A 377 18.56 -10.86 14.10
CA PRO A 377 17.64 -11.80 14.74
C PRO A 377 16.16 -11.36 14.76
N SER A 378 15.89 -10.06 14.67
CA SER A 378 14.54 -9.50 14.77
C SER A 378 13.81 -9.39 13.43
N VAL A 379 14.45 -9.79 12.31
CA VAL A 379 13.91 -9.56 10.98
C VAL A 379 12.68 -10.44 10.73
N LYS A 380 11.58 -9.79 10.36
CA LYS A 380 10.29 -10.40 10.04
C LYS A 380 10.00 -10.38 8.55
N PHE A 381 10.47 -9.37 7.83
CA PHE A 381 10.30 -9.27 6.38
C PHE A 381 11.63 -8.98 5.69
N ILE A 382 12.00 -9.87 4.77
CA ILE A 382 13.13 -9.69 3.85
C ILE A 382 12.62 -9.63 2.41
N ASP A 383 12.98 -8.55 1.71
CA ASP A 383 12.79 -8.44 0.27
C ASP A 383 14.14 -8.47 -0.47
N LEU A 384 14.35 -9.59 -1.17
CA LEU A 384 15.54 -9.91 -1.96
C LEU A 384 15.23 -9.92 -3.47
N SER A 385 14.09 -9.37 -3.88
CA SER A 385 13.65 -9.48 -5.26
C SER A 385 14.60 -8.77 -6.24
N ASN A 386 14.71 -9.30 -7.47
CA ASN A 386 15.58 -8.75 -8.52
C ASN A 386 17.07 -8.64 -8.09
N THR A 387 17.60 -9.70 -7.48
CA THR A 387 19.02 -9.79 -7.04
C THR A 387 19.73 -10.96 -7.72
N ASN A 388 21.04 -11.12 -7.47
CA ASN A 388 21.84 -12.20 -8.06
C ASN A 388 21.85 -13.51 -7.26
N ILE A 389 20.99 -13.63 -6.25
CA ILE A 389 20.88 -14.81 -5.37
C ILE A 389 20.49 -16.04 -6.19
N LYS A 390 21.28 -17.11 -6.08
CA LYS A 390 21.08 -18.40 -6.75
C LYS A 390 20.52 -19.46 -5.80
N GLY A 391 20.59 -19.23 -4.49
CA GLY A 391 20.23 -20.20 -3.46
C GLY A 391 21.37 -21.15 -3.08
N VAL A 392 22.59 -20.94 -3.58
CA VAL A 392 23.74 -21.83 -3.40
C VAL A 392 25.04 -21.03 -3.31
N ILE A 393 25.89 -21.37 -2.33
CA ILE A 393 27.27 -20.89 -2.21
C ILE A 393 28.21 -22.02 -2.63
N HIS A 394 29.01 -21.79 -3.67
CA HIS A 394 30.09 -22.71 -4.06
C HIS A 394 31.32 -22.42 -3.19
N GLN A 395 31.79 -23.45 -2.49
CA GLN A 395 33.05 -23.37 -1.73
C GLN A 395 34.24 -23.45 -2.69
N VAL A 396 35.38 -22.93 -2.24
CA VAL A 396 36.62 -22.80 -3.05
C VAL A 396 37.21 -24.17 -3.42
N GLU A 397 36.88 -25.22 -2.67
CA GLU A 397 37.34 -26.58 -2.93
C GLU A 397 36.41 -27.29 -3.94
N PRO A 398 36.89 -27.66 -5.14
CA PRO A 398 36.06 -28.19 -6.22
C PRO A 398 35.37 -29.53 -5.93
N GLU A 399 35.73 -30.21 -4.84
CA GLU A 399 35.12 -31.48 -4.41
C GLU A 399 34.09 -31.34 -3.27
N SER A 400 33.90 -30.13 -2.75
CA SER A 400 32.96 -29.89 -1.65
C SER A 400 31.53 -29.70 -2.14
N ALA A 401 30.56 -30.25 -1.39
CA ALA A 401 29.15 -30.15 -1.74
C ALA A 401 28.67 -28.69 -1.68
N PRO A 402 27.84 -28.23 -2.64
CA PRO A 402 27.28 -26.89 -2.62
C PRO A 402 26.46 -26.64 -1.35
N VAL A 403 26.70 -25.51 -0.68
CA VAL A 403 25.94 -25.12 0.51
C VAL A 403 24.71 -24.33 0.09
N LEU A 404 23.53 -24.75 0.53
CA LEU A 404 22.28 -24.04 0.24
C LEU A 404 22.24 -22.74 1.04
N SER A 405 22.30 -21.57 0.39
CA SER A 405 22.43 -20.28 1.08
C SER A 405 21.22 -19.97 1.97
N LEU A 406 20.02 -20.40 1.55
CA LEU A 406 18.79 -20.22 2.33
C LEU A 406 18.78 -21.02 3.65
N SER A 407 19.68 -22.00 3.84
CA SER A 407 19.83 -22.66 5.14
C SER A 407 20.33 -21.71 6.22
N ALA A 408 21.06 -20.65 5.85
CA ALA A 408 21.51 -19.64 6.80
C ALA A 408 20.32 -18.93 7.47
N LEU A 409 19.25 -18.65 6.71
CA LEU A 409 18.06 -17.94 7.21
C LEU A 409 17.23 -18.76 8.21
N GLN A 410 17.54 -20.04 8.43
CA GLN A 410 16.85 -20.87 9.44
C GLN A 410 17.05 -20.37 10.87
N SER A 411 18.10 -19.56 11.12
CA SER A 411 18.31 -18.89 12.40
C SER A 411 17.24 -17.84 12.72
N LEU A 412 16.53 -17.34 11.71
CA LEU A 412 15.56 -16.26 11.85
C LEU A 412 14.20 -16.80 12.29
N GLN A 413 14.03 -16.96 13.60
CA GLN A 413 12.83 -17.56 14.20
C GLN A 413 11.55 -16.74 14.00
N HIS A 414 11.67 -15.45 13.68
CA HIS A 414 10.55 -14.53 13.50
C HIS A 414 10.29 -14.17 12.04
N LEU A 415 10.92 -14.86 11.06
CA LEU A 415 10.74 -14.52 9.66
C LEU A 415 9.32 -14.88 9.18
N GLU A 416 8.51 -13.85 8.91
CA GLU A 416 7.13 -13.96 8.48
C GLU A 416 6.97 -13.85 6.95
N LYS A 417 7.82 -13.07 6.29
CA LYS A 417 7.72 -12.78 4.86
C LYS A 417 9.05 -12.86 4.15
N LEU A 418 9.09 -13.58 3.03
CA LEU A 418 10.26 -13.72 2.19
C LEU A 418 9.90 -13.50 0.72
N ASN A 419 10.51 -12.48 0.11
CA ASN A 419 10.36 -12.20 -1.32
C ASN A 419 11.64 -12.53 -2.09
N LEU A 420 11.57 -13.55 -2.96
CA LEU A 420 12.64 -14.01 -3.85
C LEU A 420 12.24 -13.86 -5.33
N LYS A 421 11.31 -12.94 -5.63
CA LYS A 421 10.85 -12.65 -7.00
C LYS A 421 12.02 -12.24 -7.90
N ASP A 422 12.10 -12.76 -9.12
CA ASP A 422 13.13 -12.39 -10.11
C ASP A 422 14.57 -12.61 -9.59
N THR A 423 14.76 -13.63 -8.76
CA THR A 423 16.09 -14.14 -8.37
C THR A 423 16.48 -15.32 -9.28
N LYS A 424 17.68 -15.87 -9.08
CA LYS A 424 18.19 -17.04 -9.82
C LYS A 424 18.00 -18.35 -9.04
N VAL A 425 17.11 -18.35 -8.05
CA VAL A 425 16.82 -19.52 -7.20
C VAL A 425 16.17 -20.64 -8.04
N MET A 426 16.61 -21.87 -7.77
CA MET A 426 16.09 -23.12 -8.36
C MET A 426 15.44 -23.99 -7.28
N ASP A 427 14.70 -25.02 -7.67
CA ASP A 427 13.93 -25.87 -6.74
C ASP A 427 14.76 -26.42 -5.58
N ALA A 428 15.97 -26.92 -5.86
CA ALA A 428 16.85 -27.51 -4.85
C ALA A 428 17.23 -26.54 -3.71
N ALA A 429 17.28 -25.24 -4.00
CA ALA A 429 17.57 -24.23 -3.00
C ALA A 429 16.40 -23.93 -2.06
N LEU A 430 15.18 -24.40 -2.38
CA LEU A 430 13.98 -24.19 -1.56
C LEU A 430 13.82 -25.22 -0.44
N ASP A 431 14.60 -26.32 -0.44
CA ASP A 431 14.53 -27.36 0.60
C ASP A 431 14.64 -26.82 2.05
N PRO A 432 15.49 -25.82 2.36
CA PRO A 432 15.58 -25.23 3.69
C PRO A 432 14.28 -24.57 4.16
N LEU A 433 13.36 -24.17 3.26
CA LEU A 433 12.14 -23.43 3.62
C LEU A 433 11.18 -24.22 4.52
N LYS A 434 11.28 -25.56 4.53
CA LYS A 434 10.46 -26.43 5.39
C LYS A 434 10.65 -26.19 6.89
N SER A 435 11.78 -25.62 7.31
CA SER A 435 12.06 -25.34 8.72
C SER A 435 11.55 -23.98 9.19
N PHE A 436 10.93 -23.18 8.31
CA PHE A 436 10.47 -21.83 8.65
C PHE A 436 9.07 -21.90 9.26
N HIS A 437 9.00 -21.82 10.59
CA HIS A 437 7.77 -22.05 11.34
C HIS A 437 6.81 -20.85 11.36
N GLU A 438 7.34 -19.63 11.17
CA GLU A 438 6.55 -18.39 11.18
C GLU A 438 6.29 -17.82 9.77
N LEU A 439 6.82 -18.45 8.72
CA LEU A 439 6.70 -17.93 7.35
C LEU A 439 5.25 -18.04 6.86
N THR A 440 4.65 -16.89 6.57
CA THR A 440 3.25 -16.73 6.13
C THR A 440 3.15 -16.31 4.68
N ASP A 441 4.07 -15.45 4.20
CA ASP A 441 4.10 -14.96 2.82
C ASP A 441 5.40 -15.39 2.13
N LEU A 442 5.27 -16.13 1.01
CA LEU A 442 6.39 -16.48 0.14
C LEU A 442 6.09 -16.06 -1.29
N THR A 443 6.99 -15.24 -1.87
CA THR A 443 6.92 -14.85 -3.27
C THR A 443 8.11 -15.38 -4.03
N LEU A 444 7.83 -16.16 -5.08
CA LEU A 444 8.79 -16.75 -6.00
C LEU A 444 8.44 -16.30 -7.43
N LYS A 445 9.45 -15.97 -8.22
CA LYS A 445 9.30 -15.78 -9.67
C LYS A 445 10.58 -16.18 -10.35
N SER A 446 10.54 -17.27 -11.10
CA SER A 446 11.69 -17.78 -11.85
C SER A 446 11.22 -18.86 -12.82
N ALA A 447 11.71 -18.76 -14.06
CA ALA A 447 11.48 -19.77 -15.10
C ALA A 447 12.23 -21.09 -14.86
N SER A 448 13.03 -21.18 -13.80
CA SER A 448 13.73 -22.40 -13.40
C SER A 448 12.98 -23.20 -12.33
N LEU A 449 11.83 -22.70 -11.85
CA LEU A 449 11.00 -23.38 -10.87
C LEU A 449 10.12 -24.41 -11.57
N THR A 450 10.08 -25.63 -11.05
CA THR A 450 9.25 -26.73 -11.56
C THR A 450 8.25 -27.19 -10.51
N ASP A 451 7.53 -28.29 -10.77
CA ASP A 451 6.62 -28.91 -9.81
C ASP A 451 7.27 -29.21 -8.44
N ASN A 452 8.59 -29.40 -8.40
CA ASN A 452 9.33 -29.58 -7.15
C ASN A 452 9.24 -28.36 -6.22
N SER A 453 9.09 -27.14 -6.75
CA SER A 453 8.86 -25.94 -5.92
C SER A 453 7.55 -26.03 -5.13
N LEU A 454 6.47 -26.53 -5.74
CA LEU A 454 5.21 -26.78 -5.06
C LEU A 454 5.38 -27.85 -3.97
N TYR A 455 6.16 -28.90 -4.24
CA TYR A 455 6.47 -29.90 -3.24
C TYR A 455 7.18 -29.30 -2.02
N HIS A 456 8.22 -28.50 -2.20
CA HIS A 456 8.93 -27.88 -1.07
C HIS A 456 8.04 -26.91 -0.27
N THR A 457 7.17 -26.15 -0.94
CA THR A 457 6.26 -25.20 -0.27
C THR A 457 5.10 -25.87 0.48
N SER A 458 4.74 -27.11 0.13
CA SER A 458 3.73 -27.89 0.87
C SER A 458 4.09 -28.16 2.33
N SER A 459 5.39 -28.14 2.64
CA SER A 459 5.93 -28.44 3.97
C SER A 459 6.04 -27.22 4.89
N ILE A 460 5.62 -26.02 4.43
CA ILE A 460 5.70 -24.79 5.22
C ILE A 460 4.41 -24.65 6.06
N PRO A 461 4.49 -24.74 7.39
CA PRO A 461 3.30 -25.03 8.22
C PRO A 461 2.32 -23.88 8.36
N LYS A 462 2.80 -22.61 8.33
CA LYS A 462 1.97 -21.41 8.53
C LYS A 462 1.75 -20.60 7.25
N LEU A 463 2.12 -21.14 6.08
CA LEU A 463 2.01 -20.42 4.81
C LEU A 463 0.55 -20.06 4.53
N THR A 464 0.25 -18.77 4.38
CA THR A 464 -1.09 -18.24 4.08
C THR A 464 -1.17 -17.75 2.64
N ASN A 465 -0.07 -17.18 2.14
CA ASN A 465 0.03 -16.57 0.82
C ASN A 465 1.24 -17.13 0.07
N LEU A 466 0.99 -17.77 -1.06
CA LEU A 466 2.02 -18.31 -1.94
C LEU A 466 1.89 -17.72 -3.34
N CYS A 467 2.92 -17.02 -3.79
CA CYS A 467 3.02 -16.57 -5.18
C CYS A 467 4.15 -17.33 -5.88
N VAL A 468 3.83 -18.01 -6.98
CA VAL A 468 4.80 -18.66 -7.87
C VAL A 468 4.53 -18.17 -9.28
N HIS A 469 5.32 -17.22 -9.75
CA HIS A 469 5.16 -16.63 -11.07
C HIS A 469 6.15 -17.18 -12.09
N ASP A 470 5.70 -17.26 -13.34
CA ASP A 470 6.52 -17.65 -14.50
C ASP A 470 7.24 -19.01 -14.34
N GLY A 471 6.74 -19.89 -13.47
CA GLY A 471 7.27 -21.22 -13.24
C GLY A 471 6.81 -22.23 -14.30
N VAL A 472 7.60 -23.28 -14.48
CA VAL A 472 7.31 -24.42 -15.37
C VAL A 472 6.49 -25.45 -14.59
N LEU A 473 5.29 -25.04 -14.14
CA LEU A 473 4.39 -25.88 -13.35
C LEU A 473 3.44 -26.67 -14.27
N THR A 474 3.40 -27.98 -14.11
CA THR A 474 2.53 -28.86 -14.89
C THR A 474 1.19 -29.09 -14.21
N ASN A 475 0.19 -29.51 -14.98
CA ASN A 475 -1.08 -29.98 -14.43
C ASN A 475 -0.88 -31.12 -13.41
N SER A 476 0.12 -31.98 -13.60
CA SER A 476 0.40 -33.10 -12.68
C SER A 476 0.97 -32.60 -11.36
N GLY A 477 1.84 -31.58 -11.40
CA GLY A 477 2.36 -30.90 -10.22
C GLY A 477 1.24 -30.25 -9.42
N LEU A 478 0.37 -29.47 -10.07
CA LEU A 478 -0.75 -28.82 -9.38
C LEU A 478 -1.74 -29.84 -8.78
N ASN A 479 -2.02 -30.94 -9.48
CA ASN A 479 -2.90 -32.00 -8.98
C ASN A 479 -2.28 -32.81 -7.82
N SER A 480 -0.95 -32.90 -7.76
CA SER A 480 -0.23 -33.60 -6.69
C SER A 480 0.14 -32.69 -5.52
N TYR A 481 0.02 -31.36 -5.70
CA TYR A 481 0.28 -30.38 -4.67
C TYR A 481 -0.69 -30.54 -3.49
N LYS A 482 -0.12 -30.63 -2.29
CA LYS A 482 -0.87 -30.70 -1.04
C LYS A 482 -0.70 -29.37 -0.31
N PRO A 483 -1.61 -28.40 -0.49
CA PRO A 483 -1.46 -27.10 0.14
C PRO A 483 -1.55 -27.23 1.67
N PRO A 484 -0.78 -26.43 2.43
CA PRO A 484 -0.91 -26.38 3.88
C PRO A 484 -2.32 -25.86 4.25
N LEU A 485 -2.85 -26.32 5.39
CA LEU A 485 -4.22 -26.00 5.83
C LEU A 485 -4.45 -24.49 6.04
N THR A 486 -3.37 -23.74 6.27
CA THR A 486 -3.37 -22.30 6.47
C THR A 486 -3.44 -21.51 5.16
N LEU A 487 -3.19 -22.13 4.00
CA LEU A 487 -3.13 -21.43 2.73
C LEU A 487 -4.50 -20.83 2.37
N ARG A 488 -4.52 -19.52 2.09
CA ARG A 488 -5.72 -18.75 1.75
C ARG A 488 -5.65 -18.13 0.37
N MET A 489 -4.47 -17.75 -0.08
CA MET A 489 -4.27 -17.15 -1.39
C MET A 489 -3.09 -17.83 -2.08
N MET A 490 -3.30 -18.18 -3.36
CA MET A 490 -2.27 -18.73 -4.21
C MET A 490 -2.29 -17.99 -5.55
N ASP A 491 -1.16 -17.42 -5.96
CA ASP A 491 -1.02 -16.74 -7.24
C ASP A 491 -0.05 -17.52 -8.13
N LEU A 492 -0.55 -18.06 -9.24
CA LEU A 492 0.20 -18.84 -10.21
C LEU A 492 0.35 -18.11 -11.56
N SER A 493 0.13 -16.78 -11.58
CA SER A 493 0.16 -16.00 -12.83
C SER A 493 1.48 -16.19 -13.58
N GLY A 494 1.39 -16.42 -14.89
CA GLY A 494 2.54 -16.72 -15.75
C GLY A 494 2.96 -18.20 -15.80
N CYS A 495 2.30 -19.11 -15.09
CA CYS A 495 2.55 -20.55 -15.19
C CYS A 495 1.81 -21.17 -16.39
N TRP A 496 2.23 -20.84 -17.61
CA TRP A 496 1.48 -21.07 -18.86
C TRP A 496 1.27 -22.55 -19.26
N LEU A 497 1.90 -23.50 -18.58
CA LEU A 497 1.66 -24.94 -18.79
C LEU A 497 0.38 -25.44 -18.09
N LEU A 498 -0.19 -24.65 -17.18
CA LEU A 498 -1.42 -24.98 -16.50
C LEU A 498 -2.62 -24.77 -17.42
N THR A 499 -3.52 -25.74 -17.40
CA THR A 499 -4.79 -25.71 -18.15
C THR A 499 -5.94 -25.23 -17.28
N GLU A 500 -6.98 -24.69 -17.92
CA GLU A 500 -8.22 -24.27 -17.24
C GLU A 500 -8.86 -25.43 -16.45
N ASP A 501 -8.83 -26.65 -17.00
CA ASP A 501 -9.37 -27.84 -16.34
C ASP A 501 -8.62 -28.20 -15.05
N ALA A 502 -7.28 -28.13 -15.07
CA ALA A 502 -6.47 -28.40 -13.88
C ALA A 502 -6.70 -27.34 -12.79
N ILE A 503 -6.74 -26.06 -13.18
CA ILE A 503 -7.05 -24.94 -12.30
C ILE A 503 -8.45 -25.08 -11.70
N SER A 504 -9.47 -25.35 -12.52
CA SER A 504 -10.85 -25.55 -12.05
C SER A 504 -10.94 -26.74 -11.08
N SER A 505 -10.23 -27.82 -11.37
CA SER A 505 -10.17 -29.01 -10.50
C SER A 505 -9.53 -28.70 -9.15
N PHE A 506 -8.42 -27.94 -9.15
CA PHE A 506 -7.77 -27.47 -7.92
C PHE A 506 -8.68 -26.59 -7.08
N CYS A 507 -9.34 -25.59 -7.69
CA CYS A 507 -10.28 -24.70 -6.99
C CYS A 507 -11.47 -25.45 -6.38
N LYS A 508 -11.95 -26.52 -7.05
CA LYS A 508 -13.01 -27.39 -6.50
C LYS A 508 -12.52 -28.23 -5.32
N ALA A 509 -11.29 -28.74 -5.38
CA ALA A 509 -10.69 -29.51 -4.30
C ALA A 509 -10.34 -28.64 -3.07
N HIS A 510 -10.03 -27.36 -3.29
CA HIS A 510 -9.61 -26.41 -2.25
C HIS A 510 -10.42 -25.10 -2.29
N PRO A 511 -11.73 -25.12 -1.97
CA PRO A 511 -12.62 -23.96 -2.09
C PRO A 511 -12.27 -22.79 -1.16
N GLN A 512 -11.44 -23.03 -0.14
CA GLN A 512 -10.95 -22.02 0.80
C GLN A 512 -9.75 -21.20 0.28
N ILE A 513 -9.16 -21.60 -0.86
CA ILE A 513 -7.99 -20.96 -1.45
C ILE A 513 -8.45 -20.07 -2.61
N GLU A 514 -8.18 -18.77 -2.51
CA GLU A 514 -8.30 -17.85 -3.63
C GLU A 514 -7.13 -18.09 -4.59
N LEU A 515 -7.39 -18.76 -5.71
CA LEU A 515 -6.40 -18.97 -6.76
C LEU A 515 -6.46 -17.84 -7.79
N ARG A 516 -5.32 -17.20 -8.06
CA ARG A 516 -5.13 -16.20 -9.11
C ARG A 516 -4.31 -16.78 -10.26
N HIS A 517 -4.87 -16.70 -11.47
CA HIS A 517 -4.23 -17.09 -12.72
C HIS A 517 -4.98 -16.43 -13.88
N GLU A 518 -4.34 -16.22 -15.03
CA GLU A 518 -4.94 -15.53 -16.19
C GLU A 518 -6.18 -16.24 -16.74
N LEU A 519 -6.26 -17.56 -16.56
CA LEU A 519 -7.40 -18.39 -16.96
C LEU A 519 -8.56 -18.38 -15.96
N VAL A 520 -8.40 -17.74 -14.78
CA VAL A 520 -9.46 -17.62 -13.78
C VAL A 520 -10.35 -16.42 -14.14
N HIS A 521 -11.40 -16.68 -14.92
CA HIS A 521 -12.44 -15.69 -15.16
C HIS A 521 -13.36 -15.58 -13.92
N ILE A 522 -13.19 -14.52 -13.13
CA ILE A 522 -14.16 -14.17 -12.09
C ILE A 522 -15.48 -13.76 -12.78
N SER A 523 -16.47 -14.66 -12.75
CA SER A 523 -17.86 -14.34 -13.04
C SER A 523 -18.73 -14.77 -11.86
N PRO A 524 -19.23 -13.86 -11.01
CA PRO A 524 -20.31 -14.19 -10.10
C PRO A 524 -21.63 -13.92 -10.85
N SER A 525 -22.22 -14.96 -11.46
CA SER A 525 -23.68 -15.20 -11.51
C SER A 525 -24.13 -16.12 -12.66
N LYS A 526 -25.09 -16.99 -12.31
CA LYS A 526 -26.00 -17.78 -13.15
C LYS A 526 -25.68 -19.27 -13.31
N GLN A 527 -25.91 -20.03 -12.24
CA GLN A 527 -26.64 -21.29 -12.39
C GLN A 527 -28.14 -20.98 -12.28
N ILE A 528 -28.83 -20.88 -13.43
CA ILE A 528 -30.25 -21.21 -13.51
C ILE A 528 -30.46 -22.08 -14.74
N VAL A 529 -30.96 -23.27 -14.45
CA VAL A 529 -31.48 -24.32 -15.31
C VAL A 529 -32.45 -23.77 -16.37
N SER A 530 -32.32 -24.19 -17.63
CA SER A 530 -33.49 -24.58 -18.44
C SER A 530 -33.10 -25.43 -19.65
N ASN A 531 -33.87 -26.50 -19.83
CA ASN A 531 -33.78 -27.55 -20.83
C ASN A 531 -34.36 -27.11 -22.20
N SER A 532 -33.65 -27.48 -23.28
CA SER A 532 -34.15 -28.03 -24.57
C SER A 532 -34.95 -27.14 -25.55
N PRO A 533 -35.17 -27.55 -26.83
CA PRO A 533 -34.16 -27.86 -27.87
C PRO A 533 -34.46 -27.24 -29.27
N SER A 534 -33.41 -27.17 -30.11
CA SER A 534 -33.36 -27.26 -31.60
C SER A 534 -34.33 -26.46 -32.52
N SER A 535 -33.79 -25.77 -33.54
CA SER A 535 -33.91 -26.19 -34.97
C SER A 535 -33.24 -25.25 -36.01
N SER A 536 -32.39 -25.87 -36.84
CA SER A 536 -32.24 -25.72 -38.31
C SER A 536 -31.88 -24.38 -39.02
N ARG A 537 -30.65 -24.38 -39.57
CA ARG A 537 -30.25 -24.22 -41.00
C ARG A 537 -31.13 -23.39 -41.95
N SER A 538 -30.55 -22.36 -42.59
CA SER A 538 -30.31 -22.31 -44.06
C SER A 538 -29.87 -20.93 -44.58
N ASN A 539 -28.59 -20.86 -44.98
CA ASN A 539 -27.96 -20.19 -46.14
C ASN A 539 -28.55 -18.91 -46.81
N ARG A 540 -27.72 -17.85 -46.72
CA ARG A 540 -27.07 -17.05 -47.80
C ARG A 540 -27.90 -16.51 -48.97
N LYS A 541 -27.94 -15.17 -49.09
CA LYS A 541 -27.23 -14.43 -50.17
C LYS A 541 -27.08 -12.94 -49.80
N ALA A 542 -25.97 -12.37 -50.27
CA ALA A 542 -25.36 -11.12 -49.80
C ALA A 542 -25.59 -9.94 -50.76
N SER A 543 -25.63 -8.73 -50.22
CA SER A 543 -25.14 -7.52 -50.88
C SER A 543 -24.82 -6.41 -49.87
N GLN A 544 -23.56 -6.42 -49.42
CA GLN A 544 -22.66 -5.30 -49.14
C GLN A 544 -23.21 -3.97 -48.59
N ALA A 545 -22.91 -3.71 -47.31
CA ALA A 545 -22.46 -2.38 -46.86
C ALA A 545 -21.36 -2.56 -45.81
N LYS A 546 -20.21 -1.91 -46.06
CA LYS A 546 -18.94 -2.05 -45.34
C LYS A 546 -18.98 -1.35 -43.98
N GLN A 547 -18.76 -2.10 -42.90
CA GLN A 547 -18.11 -1.58 -41.69
C GLN A 547 -17.10 -2.63 -41.19
N LYS A 548 -15.82 -2.28 -41.29
CA LYS A 548 -14.69 -3.08 -40.79
C LYS A 548 -14.75 -3.13 -39.27
N GLN A 549 -14.99 -4.29 -38.70
CA GLN A 549 -14.58 -4.62 -37.33
C GLN A 549 -13.05 -4.66 -37.30
N LYS A 550 -12.44 -3.71 -36.60
CA LYS A 550 -11.04 -3.80 -36.18
C LYS A 550 -10.98 -4.79 -35.02
N GLN A 551 -10.12 -5.79 -35.15
CA GLN A 551 -9.59 -6.57 -34.03
C GLN A 551 -9.07 -5.60 -32.97
N GLU A 552 -9.64 -5.64 -31.77
CA GLU A 552 -8.97 -5.10 -30.60
C GLU A 552 -7.87 -6.09 -30.22
N ASN A 553 -6.69 -5.83 -30.79
CA ASN A 553 -5.43 -6.34 -30.27
C ASN A 553 -5.31 -5.85 -28.82
N VAL A 554 -5.41 -6.77 -27.87
CA VAL A 554 -4.82 -6.56 -26.54
C VAL A 554 -3.33 -6.32 -26.78
N PRO A 555 -2.75 -5.19 -26.30
CA PRO A 555 -1.34 -4.92 -26.51
C PRO A 555 -0.54 -5.98 -25.76
N VAL A 556 0.13 -6.85 -26.54
CA VAL A 556 1.22 -7.71 -26.07
C VAL A 556 2.24 -6.81 -25.36
N LEU A 557 2.46 -7.04 -24.07
CA LEU A 557 3.51 -6.35 -23.32
C LEU A 557 4.85 -6.51 -24.06
N PRO A 558 5.64 -5.43 -24.24
CA PRO A 558 6.97 -5.56 -24.81
C PRO A 558 7.83 -6.39 -23.84
N GLY A 559 8.16 -7.62 -24.23
CA GLY A 559 8.79 -8.64 -23.38
C GLY A 559 8.13 -10.03 -23.42
N PHE A 560 7.02 -10.20 -24.16
CA PHE A 560 6.37 -11.50 -24.35
C PHE A 560 7.29 -12.51 -25.05
N LEU A 561 7.83 -13.45 -24.28
CA LEU A 561 8.33 -14.74 -24.74
C LEU A 561 7.26 -15.77 -24.40
N ASP A 562 6.59 -16.33 -25.42
CA ASP A 562 5.78 -17.54 -25.23
C ASP A 562 6.72 -18.64 -24.73
N GLN A 563 6.61 -19.02 -23.45
CA GLN A 563 7.51 -20.01 -22.85
C GLN A 563 7.41 -21.39 -23.52
N ARG A 564 6.33 -21.66 -24.29
CA ARG A 564 6.22 -22.87 -25.13
C ARG A 564 7.14 -22.85 -26.35
N LEU A 565 7.67 -21.68 -26.72
CA LEU A 565 8.68 -21.54 -27.79
C LEU A 565 10.11 -21.72 -27.26
N LYS A 566 10.31 -21.80 -25.94
CA LYS A 566 11.63 -21.95 -25.31
C LYS A 566 12.13 -23.41 -25.28
N TYR A 567 11.21 -24.37 -25.31
CA TYR A 567 11.51 -25.80 -25.21
C TYR A 567 10.98 -26.53 -26.44
N SER A 568 11.79 -27.43 -26.98
CA SER A 568 11.34 -28.38 -28.00
C SER A 568 10.26 -29.31 -27.44
N ARG A 569 9.48 -29.94 -28.32
CA ARG A 569 8.47 -30.93 -27.93
C ARG A 569 9.11 -32.07 -27.15
N GLU A 570 10.32 -32.48 -27.53
CA GLU A 570 11.10 -33.52 -26.87
C GLU A 570 11.54 -33.10 -25.46
N GLU A 571 11.93 -31.85 -25.25
CA GLU A 571 12.31 -31.31 -23.93
C GLU A 571 11.12 -31.17 -22.98
N LEU A 572 9.95 -30.73 -23.48
CA LEU A 572 8.71 -30.67 -22.69
C LEU A 572 8.25 -32.07 -22.26
N LEU A 573 8.39 -33.06 -23.14
CA LEU A 573 8.09 -34.45 -22.80
C LEU A 573 9.11 -35.01 -21.81
N ALA A 574 10.41 -34.72 -21.95
CA ALA A 574 11.43 -35.15 -20.99
C ALA A 574 11.19 -34.59 -19.57
N LEU A 575 10.70 -33.35 -19.45
CA LEU A 575 10.29 -32.76 -18.17
C LEU A 575 9.04 -33.41 -17.56
N GLN A 576 8.15 -33.96 -18.40
CA GLN A 576 6.96 -34.70 -17.96
C GLN A 576 7.30 -36.08 -17.37
N TYR A 577 8.47 -36.65 -17.71
CA TYR A 577 8.89 -37.99 -17.29
C TYR A 577 10.07 -38.02 -16.31
N SER A 578 10.54 -36.86 -15.82
CA SER A 578 11.58 -36.81 -14.78
C SER A 578 11.07 -37.14 -13.38
N SER A 579 9.76 -37.39 -13.24
CA SER A 579 9.15 -37.91 -12.02
C SER A 579 9.50 -39.39 -11.81
N LEU A 580 10.47 -39.63 -10.92
CA LEU A 580 10.74 -40.87 -10.13
C LEU A 580 11.69 -41.95 -10.66
N SER A 581 12.76 -42.17 -9.87
CA SER A 581 13.02 -43.47 -9.24
C SER A 581 13.40 -43.28 -7.76
N LEU A 582 12.41 -43.40 -6.86
CA LEU A 582 12.63 -43.62 -5.43
C LEU A 582 13.09 -45.08 -5.22
N VAL A 583 14.34 -45.29 -4.82
CA VAL A 583 14.79 -46.57 -4.26
C VAL A 583 14.97 -46.38 -2.75
N PRO A 584 14.27 -47.12 -1.88
CA PRO A 584 14.48 -47.07 -0.43
C PRO A 584 15.79 -47.79 -0.06
N PRO A 585 16.50 -47.37 1.01
CA PRO A 585 17.68 -48.08 1.50
C PRO A 585 17.29 -49.43 2.13
N PRO A 586 18.12 -50.49 2.04
CA PRO A 586 17.81 -51.77 2.66
C PRO A 586 17.98 -51.71 4.20
N ASP A 587 17.03 -52.32 4.89
CA ASP A 587 16.96 -52.50 6.34
C ASP A 587 18.24 -53.10 6.93
N GLN A 588 18.81 -52.42 7.93
CA GLN A 588 19.77 -53.03 8.87
C GLN A 588 18.99 -53.84 9.92
N GLY A 589 18.85 -55.14 9.67
CA GLY A 589 18.39 -56.12 10.65
C GLY A 589 19.55 -56.64 11.51
N ALA A 590 19.36 -56.58 12.82
CA ALA A 590 20.30 -56.96 13.87
C ALA A 590 20.81 -58.42 13.78
N VAL A 591 22.11 -58.60 14.06
CA VAL A 591 22.72 -59.89 14.43
C VAL A 591 23.41 -59.72 15.79
N LEU A 592 22.89 -60.42 16.80
CA LEU A 592 23.51 -60.61 18.12
C LEU A 592 24.51 -61.79 18.07
N PRO A 593 25.45 -61.88 19.04
CA PRO A 593 26.74 -62.55 18.87
C PRO A 593 26.68 -64.04 19.19
N ASN A 594 27.53 -64.83 18.54
CA ASN A 594 27.91 -66.14 19.03
C ASN A 594 29.43 -66.31 19.05
N THR A 595 29.87 -66.72 20.23
CA THR A 595 31.15 -67.29 20.64
C THR A 595 31.56 -68.52 19.85
N GLU A 596 32.88 -68.74 19.71
CA GLU A 596 33.64 -70.00 19.96
C GLU A 596 35.04 -69.84 19.33
N SER A 597 36.11 -69.70 20.12
CA SER A 597 37.04 -70.78 20.53
C SER A 597 37.57 -71.64 19.39
N GLY A 598 38.87 -71.50 19.10
CA GLY A 598 39.65 -72.32 18.16
C GLY A 598 40.96 -71.62 17.79
#